data_AF-A0A7J3DPR6-F1
#
_entry.id   AF-A0A7J3DPR6-F1
#
_cell.length_a   1.000
_cell.length_b   1.000
_cell.length_c   1.000
_cell.angle_alpha   90.00
_cell.angle_beta   90.00
_cell.angle_gamma   90.00
#
_symmetry.space_group_name_H-M   'P 1'
#
loop_
_entity.id
_entity.type
_entity.pdbx_description
1 polymer ?
#
loop_
_entity_poly.entity_id
_entity_poly.type
_entity_poly.pdbx_seq_one_letter_code
_entity_poly.pdbx_strand_id
1 'polypeptide(L)'
;QILYELYFVSRRLYRGSENKKKSSGVFFLIMIISYIFYWIGRYVVLFLSRIREYYADEFSAKETHANFLSSALIKISYGILVNPDNVRLVNSTQFIGITDFKLSKNIGLVYYNCAKLKNFEPLKKVLLFDVKSPWAFIMELNSSHPLTGKRLKRLSKLSEKPLFNFEKIEREAKIDYKKLYYSFLKDATVVLLPILVSIISITYFIFYSNILSLKIFASLLMFLIGFSILLTTLYKYPNEEEKSSTVLELMSDVYASPVRGKMVKLNGKLIGRGIPGLIFSEDMMMQDETGLIFLNYESWFPVIGNLLFGLRKVPKLINKEAEITGWFLRGMFPVIGLNTLKTKEESIKGFVKLGGIISSLSLILLSFVFYIIL
;
A
#
# COMPACT_ATOMS: atom_id res chain seq x y z
N GLN A 1 -19.72 14.66 3.29
CA GLN A 1 -20.04 15.53 2.14
C GLN A 1 -20.17 16.99 2.54
N ILE A 2 -21.09 17.37 3.44
CA ILE A 2 -21.38 18.78 3.78
C ILE A 2 -20.13 19.58 4.18
N LEU A 3 -19.29 19.05 5.08
CA LEU A 3 -18.04 19.72 5.50
C LEU A 3 -17.04 19.93 4.36
N TYR A 4 -17.02 19.02 3.38
CA TYR A 4 -16.17 19.15 2.20
C TYR A 4 -16.67 20.26 1.27
N GLU A 5 -18.00 20.33 1.07
CA GLU A 5 -18.61 21.44 0.32
C GLU A 5 -18.38 22.78 1.03
N LEU A 6 -18.48 22.81 2.36
CA LEU A 6 -18.20 24.01 3.16
C LEU A 6 -16.75 24.49 2.99
N TYR A 7 -15.79 23.56 2.99
CA TYR A 7 -14.39 23.83 2.67
C TYR A 7 -14.25 24.43 1.26
N PHE A 8 -14.89 23.83 0.26
CA PHE A 8 -14.77 24.27 -1.14
C PHE A 8 -15.39 25.65 -1.38
N VAL A 9 -16.59 25.91 -0.83
CA VAL A 9 -17.26 27.21 -0.88
C VAL A 9 -16.43 28.27 -0.17
N SER A 10 -15.94 27.97 1.04
CA SER A 10 -15.10 28.90 1.82
C SER A 10 -13.78 29.22 1.11
N ARG A 11 -13.16 28.22 0.45
CA ARG A 11 -11.97 28.41 -0.39
C ARG A 11 -12.24 29.33 -1.58
N ARG A 12 -13.41 29.19 -2.23
CA ARG A 12 -13.82 30.04 -3.35
C ARG A 12 -14.03 31.49 -2.88
N LEU A 13 -14.73 31.67 -1.76
CA LEU A 13 -14.98 33.00 -1.18
C LEU A 13 -13.70 33.68 -0.69
N TYR A 14 -12.77 32.93 -0.09
CA TYR A 14 -11.45 33.43 0.29
C TYR A 14 -10.68 33.99 -0.92
N ARG A 15 -10.67 33.26 -2.05
CA ARG A 15 -9.98 33.68 -3.28
C ARG A 15 -10.63 34.87 -3.98
N GLY A 16 -11.96 35.06 -3.86
CA GLY A 16 -12.68 36.19 -4.45
C GLY A 16 -12.74 37.46 -3.57
N SER A 17 -12.22 37.40 -2.33
CA SER A 17 -12.32 38.49 -1.35
C SER A 17 -11.09 39.41 -1.39
N GLU A 18 -10.75 39.98 -2.56
CA GLU A 18 -9.59 40.88 -2.71
C GLU A 18 -9.74 42.22 -1.94
N ASN A 19 -10.97 42.69 -1.71
CA ASN A 19 -11.22 44.05 -1.19
C ASN A 19 -11.61 44.17 0.29
N LYS A 20 -11.71 43.07 1.07
CA LYS A 20 -12.09 43.12 2.50
C LYS A 20 -11.21 42.21 3.36
N LYS A 21 -10.16 42.78 3.97
CA LYS A 21 -9.20 42.07 4.86
C LYS A 21 -9.88 41.30 6.01
N LYS A 22 -10.98 41.82 6.57
CA LYS A 22 -11.65 41.22 7.74
C LYS A 22 -12.52 40.00 7.40
N SER A 23 -13.19 39.99 6.25
CA SER A 23 -13.97 38.82 5.79
C SER A 23 -13.08 37.70 5.28
N SER A 24 -11.95 38.05 4.66
CA SER A 24 -10.96 37.09 4.17
C SER A 24 -10.42 36.18 5.29
N GLY A 25 -10.10 36.75 6.47
CA GLY A 25 -9.63 35.97 7.62
C GLY A 25 -10.66 34.97 8.17
N VAL A 26 -11.93 35.34 8.17
CA VAL A 26 -13.03 34.46 8.62
C VAL A 26 -13.21 33.28 7.66
N PHE A 27 -13.23 33.53 6.35
CA PHE A 27 -13.33 32.44 5.36
C PHE A 27 -12.14 31.49 5.39
N PHE A 28 -10.93 32.00 5.66
CA PHE A 28 -9.73 31.18 5.82
C PHE A 28 -9.84 30.23 7.03
N LEU A 29 -10.31 30.75 8.17
CA LEU A 29 -10.50 29.94 9.38
C LEU A 29 -11.59 28.88 9.19
N ILE A 30 -12.74 29.24 8.60
CA ILE A 30 -13.81 28.30 8.30
C ILE A 30 -13.31 27.21 7.32
N MET A 31 -12.53 27.58 6.31
CA MET A 31 -11.92 26.64 5.37
C MET A 31 -11.06 25.59 6.11
N ILE A 32 -10.14 26.02 6.97
CA ILE A 32 -9.25 25.11 7.71
C ILE A 32 -10.06 24.18 8.63
N ILE A 33 -10.95 24.76 9.44
CA ILE A 33 -11.77 23.99 10.39
C ILE A 33 -12.62 22.96 9.65
N SER A 34 -13.32 23.37 8.59
CA SER A 34 -14.16 22.46 7.80
C SER A 34 -13.37 21.29 7.23
N TYR A 35 -12.14 21.55 6.76
CA TYR A 35 -11.28 20.50 6.22
C TYR A 35 -10.80 19.53 7.30
N ILE A 36 -10.38 20.02 8.47
CA ILE A 36 -9.98 19.18 9.61
C ILE A 36 -11.15 18.29 10.06
N PHE A 37 -12.32 18.88 10.28
CA PHE A 37 -13.51 18.13 10.68
C PHE A 37 -13.98 17.16 9.59
N TYR A 38 -13.84 17.50 8.30
CA TYR A 38 -14.10 16.57 7.20
C TYR A 38 -13.20 15.34 7.29
N TRP A 39 -11.90 15.53 7.53
CA TRP A 39 -10.95 14.43 7.69
C TRP A 39 -11.26 13.55 8.90
N ILE A 40 -11.55 14.15 10.05
CA ILE A 40 -11.96 13.42 11.27
C ILE A 40 -13.25 12.64 10.99
N GLY A 41 -14.27 13.31 10.47
CA GLY A 41 -15.56 12.71 10.14
C GLY A 41 -15.43 11.54 9.16
N ARG A 42 -14.55 11.65 8.15
CA ARG A 42 -14.24 10.57 7.22
C ARG A 42 -13.73 9.33 7.95
N TYR A 43 -12.75 9.47 8.85
CA TYR A 43 -12.22 8.32 9.59
C TYR A 43 -13.22 7.74 10.59
N VAL A 44 -14.06 8.58 11.21
CA VAL A 44 -15.16 8.11 12.07
C VAL A 44 -16.16 7.28 11.26
N VAL A 45 -16.55 7.72 10.06
CA VAL A 45 -17.44 6.95 9.17
C VAL A 45 -16.81 5.62 8.77
N LEU A 46 -15.53 5.60 8.38
CA LEU A 46 -14.82 4.35 8.07
C LEU A 46 -14.76 3.41 9.28
N PHE A 47 -14.54 3.94 10.48
CA PHE A 47 -14.57 3.17 11.72
C PHE A 47 -15.94 2.58 12.03
N LEU A 48 -17.01 3.38 11.94
CA LEU A 48 -18.39 2.91 12.12
C LEU A 48 -18.77 1.85 11.08
N SER A 49 -18.31 2.00 9.83
CA SER A 49 -18.48 0.99 8.79
C SER A 49 -17.83 -0.34 9.20
N ARG A 50 -16.59 -0.32 9.70
CA ARG A 50 -15.92 -1.55 10.17
C ARG A 50 -16.63 -2.19 11.38
N ILE A 51 -17.14 -1.37 12.30
CA ILE A 51 -17.94 -1.87 13.43
C ILE A 51 -19.22 -2.55 12.95
N ARG A 52 -19.95 -1.93 12.01
CA ARG A 52 -21.16 -2.51 11.42
C ARG A 52 -20.88 -3.88 10.83
N GLU A 53 -19.78 -4.04 10.10
CA GLU A 53 -19.37 -5.34 9.55
C GLU A 53 -19.11 -6.40 10.62
N TYR A 54 -18.45 -6.03 11.73
CA TYR A 54 -18.24 -6.97 12.82
C TYR A 54 -19.54 -7.44 13.48
N TYR A 55 -20.54 -6.55 13.63
CA TYR A 55 -21.85 -6.94 14.15
C TYR A 55 -22.65 -7.78 13.16
N ALA A 56 -22.55 -7.48 11.86
CA ALA A 56 -23.17 -8.29 10.82
C ALA A 56 -22.58 -9.71 10.77
N ASP A 57 -21.25 -9.82 10.92
CA ASP A 57 -20.56 -11.11 11.02
C ASP A 57 -21.02 -11.91 12.24
N GLU A 58 -21.10 -11.26 13.40
CA GLU A 58 -21.54 -11.91 14.64
C GLU A 58 -23.01 -12.34 14.56
N PHE A 59 -23.88 -11.50 14.01
CA PHE A 59 -25.29 -11.86 13.77
C PHE A 59 -25.39 -13.08 12.84
N SER A 60 -24.71 -13.03 11.69
CA SER A 60 -24.72 -14.13 10.71
C SER A 60 -24.17 -15.43 11.30
N ALA A 61 -23.15 -15.34 12.15
CA ALA A 61 -22.56 -16.49 12.83
C ALA A 61 -23.51 -17.12 13.87
N LYS A 62 -24.32 -16.31 14.56
CA LYS A 62 -25.33 -16.78 15.52
C LYS A 62 -26.52 -17.44 14.84
N GLU A 63 -26.99 -16.86 13.72
CA GLU A 63 -28.15 -17.38 12.98
C GLU A 63 -27.82 -18.65 12.17
N THR A 64 -26.56 -18.82 11.75
CA THR A 64 -26.13 -19.98 10.94
C THR A 64 -25.02 -20.74 11.65
N HIS A 65 -23.78 -20.57 11.20
CA HIS A 65 -22.59 -21.13 11.83
C HIS A 65 -21.35 -20.31 11.41
N ALA A 66 -20.51 -19.92 12.37
CA ALA A 66 -19.32 -19.10 12.11
C ALA A 66 -18.35 -19.71 11.05
N ASN A 67 -18.24 -21.03 10.98
CA ASN A 67 -17.41 -21.71 9.97
C ASN A 67 -17.89 -21.50 8.54
N PHE A 68 -19.20 -21.44 8.29
CA PHE A 68 -19.71 -21.21 6.94
C PHE A 68 -19.32 -19.83 6.44
N LEU A 69 -19.53 -18.80 7.27
CA LEU A 69 -19.10 -17.45 6.97
C LEU A 69 -17.57 -17.35 6.81
N SER A 70 -16.82 -18.01 7.68
CA SER A 70 -15.35 -18.05 7.59
C SER A 70 -14.86 -18.63 6.26
N SER A 71 -15.48 -19.72 5.80
CA SER A 71 -15.17 -20.32 4.51
C SER A 71 -15.62 -19.44 3.33
N ALA A 72 -16.75 -18.76 3.47
CA ALA A 72 -17.31 -17.88 2.45
C ALA A 72 -16.40 -16.67 2.21
N LEU A 73 -15.91 -16.01 3.26
CA LEU A 73 -15.01 -14.84 3.13
C LEU A 73 -13.76 -15.16 2.31
N ILE A 74 -13.18 -16.35 2.50
CA ILE A 74 -12.00 -16.80 1.77
C ILE A 74 -12.35 -17.16 0.33
N LYS A 75 -13.46 -17.90 0.10
CA LYS A 75 -13.91 -18.27 -1.25
C LYS A 75 -14.32 -17.06 -2.08
N ILE A 76 -14.95 -16.05 -1.47
CA ILE A 76 -15.28 -14.77 -2.14
C ILE A 76 -13.99 -14.06 -2.54
N SER A 77 -13.00 -13.99 -1.64
CA SER A 77 -11.69 -13.41 -1.95
C SER A 77 -11.00 -14.11 -3.12
N TYR A 78 -11.07 -15.45 -3.15
CA TYR A 78 -10.58 -16.26 -4.27
C TYR A 78 -11.35 -16.01 -5.57
N GLY A 79 -12.68 -15.98 -5.53
CA GLY A 79 -13.53 -15.71 -6.69
C GLY A 79 -13.27 -14.34 -7.32
N ILE A 80 -13.04 -13.31 -6.49
CA ILE A 80 -12.66 -11.96 -6.92
C ILE A 80 -11.32 -11.97 -7.68
N LEU A 81 -10.37 -12.82 -7.28
CA LEU A 81 -9.08 -12.93 -7.96
C LEU A 81 -9.18 -13.65 -9.30
N VAL A 82 -9.88 -14.79 -9.35
CA VAL A 82 -9.91 -15.69 -10.52
C VAL A 82 -10.75 -15.13 -11.66
N ASN A 83 -11.80 -14.36 -11.36
CA ASN A 83 -12.69 -13.78 -12.38
C ASN A 83 -12.56 -12.25 -12.42
N PRO A 84 -11.45 -11.70 -12.92
CA PRO A 84 -11.22 -10.28 -12.85
C PRO A 84 -11.89 -9.49 -13.99
N ASP A 85 -12.49 -10.14 -15.00
CA ASP A 85 -13.09 -9.49 -16.17
C ASP A 85 -14.18 -8.46 -15.83
N ASN A 86 -14.67 -8.51 -14.58
CA ASN A 86 -15.69 -7.62 -14.05
C ASN A 86 -15.16 -6.70 -12.94
N VAL A 87 -13.91 -6.21 -13.00
CA VAL A 87 -13.34 -5.29 -11.97
C VAL A 87 -14.30 -4.15 -11.61
N ARG A 88 -15.01 -3.58 -12.60
CA ARG A 88 -16.02 -2.53 -12.37
C ARG A 88 -17.18 -3.02 -11.50
N LEU A 89 -17.76 -4.18 -11.82
CA LEU A 89 -18.87 -4.75 -11.03
C LEU A 89 -18.40 -5.20 -9.66
N VAL A 90 -17.21 -5.79 -9.56
CA VAL A 90 -16.59 -6.17 -8.29
C VAL A 90 -16.35 -4.95 -7.40
N ASN A 91 -15.87 -3.83 -7.96
CA ASN A 91 -15.77 -2.57 -7.23
C ASN A 91 -17.15 -2.06 -6.77
N SER A 92 -18.21 -2.29 -7.54
CA SER A 92 -19.58 -1.98 -7.10
C SER A 92 -20.08 -2.90 -5.98
N THR A 93 -19.56 -4.13 -5.85
CA THR A 93 -19.93 -5.02 -4.74
C THR A 93 -19.42 -4.56 -3.36
N GLN A 94 -18.49 -3.61 -3.30
CA GLN A 94 -18.08 -2.99 -2.02
C GLN A 94 -19.27 -2.35 -1.28
N PHE A 95 -20.27 -1.88 -2.02
CA PHE A 95 -21.49 -1.28 -1.47
C PHE A 95 -22.48 -2.34 -0.94
N ILE A 96 -22.32 -3.60 -1.37
CA ILE A 96 -23.08 -4.76 -0.84
C ILE A 96 -22.48 -5.23 0.50
N GLY A 97 -21.31 -4.72 0.87
CA GLY A 97 -20.78 -4.81 2.23
C GLY A 97 -19.96 -6.07 2.53
N ILE A 98 -19.77 -7.00 1.59
CA ILE A 98 -19.19 -8.29 1.94
C ILE A 98 -17.68 -8.21 2.21
N THR A 99 -16.88 -7.67 1.28
CA THR A 99 -15.43 -7.52 1.44
C THR A 99 -14.90 -6.39 0.56
N ASP A 100 -13.89 -5.64 1.02
CA ASP A 100 -13.16 -4.71 0.15
C ASP A 100 -12.38 -5.52 -0.90
N PHE A 101 -12.51 -5.15 -2.18
CA PHE A 101 -11.77 -5.79 -3.28
C PHE A 101 -10.26 -5.72 -3.03
N LYS A 102 -9.78 -4.62 -2.44
CA LYS A 102 -8.35 -4.39 -2.25
C LYS A 102 -7.74 -5.40 -1.28
N LEU A 103 -8.42 -5.57 -0.15
CA LEU A 103 -8.07 -6.54 0.87
C LEU A 103 -8.20 -7.98 0.38
N SER A 104 -9.22 -8.24 -0.44
CA SER A 104 -9.54 -9.57 -0.94
C SER A 104 -8.48 -10.13 -1.88
N LYS A 105 -7.77 -9.28 -2.65
CA LYS A 105 -6.76 -9.78 -3.59
C LYS A 105 -5.64 -10.55 -2.91
N ASN A 106 -5.12 -10.08 -1.78
CA ASN A 106 -4.03 -10.74 -1.08
C ASN A 106 -4.44 -12.13 -0.57
N ILE A 107 -5.60 -12.23 0.07
CA ILE A 107 -6.08 -13.51 0.62
C ILE A 107 -6.52 -14.45 -0.48
N GLY A 108 -7.16 -13.94 -1.53
CA GLY A 108 -7.49 -14.72 -2.72
C GLY A 108 -6.23 -15.31 -3.36
N LEU A 109 -5.14 -14.53 -3.44
CA LEU A 109 -3.86 -14.95 -4.01
C LEU A 109 -3.24 -16.08 -3.19
N VAL A 110 -3.18 -15.90 -1.88
CA VAL A 110 -2.68 -16.90 -0.94
C VAL A 110 -3.52 -18.16 -0.98
N TYR A 111 -4.85 -18.04 -1.02
CA TYR A 111 -5.74 -19.19 -1.10
C TYR A 111 -5.56 -19.95 -2.41
N TYR A 112 -5.46 -19.24 -3.55
CA TYR A 112 -5.15 -19.85 -4.85
C TYR A 112 -3.85 -20.66 -4.77
N ASN A 113 -2.81 -20.08 -4.17
CA ASN A 113 -1.49 -20.69 -4.01
C ASN A 113 -1.55 -21.94 -3.11
N CYS A 114 -2.23 -21.83 -1.96
CA CYS A 114 -2.43 -22.93 -1.02
C CYS A 114 -3.26 -24.07 -1.64
N ALA A 115 -4.32 -23.75 -2.39
CA ALA A 115 -5.18 -24.72 -3.03
C ALA A 115 -4.43 -25.52 -4.10
N LYS A 116 -3.56 -24.86 -4.89
CA LYS A 116 -2.68 -25.51 -5.87
C LYS A 116 -1.73 -26.52 -5.22
N LEU A 117 -1.15 -26.16 -4.07
CA LEU A 117 -0.19 -26.99 -3.33
C LEU A 117 -0.83 -27.98 -2.35
N LYS A 118 -2.16 -27.93 -2.17
CA LYS A 118 -2.89 -28.67 -1.11
C LYS A 118 -2.33 -28.44 0.32
N ASN A 119 -1.64 -27.32 0.55
CA ASN A 119 -1.08 -26.94 1.85
C ASN A 119 -1.65 -25.59 2.29
N PHE A 120 -2.38 -25.58 3.41
CA PHE A 120 -3.02 -24.39 3.97
C PHE A 120 -2.26 -23.74 5.13
N GLU A 121 -1.07 -24.22 5.50
CA GLU A 121 -0.23 -23.55 6.50
C GLU A 121 0.14 -22.11 6.16
N PRO A 122 0.51 -21.77 4.91
CA PRO A 122 0.84 -20.39 4.53
C PRO A 122 -0.33 -19.42 4.71
N LEU A 123 -1.56 -19.91 4.46
CA LEU A 123 -2.78 -19.13 4.69
C LEU A 123 -2.87 -18.71 6.15
N LYS A 124 -2.55 -19.59 7.11
CA LYS A 124 -2.53 -19.27 8.54
C LYS A 124 -1.54 -18.13 8.84
N LYS A 125 -0.34 -18.16 8.27
CA LYS A 125 0.70 -17.12 8.45
C LYS A 125 0.27 -15.77 7.86
N VAL A 126 -0.43 -15.78 6.73
CA VAL A 126 -0.99 -14.56 6.13
C VAL A 126 -2.10 -13.97 7.00
N LEU A 127 -3.02 -14.79 7.49
CA LEU A 127 -4.06 -14.33 8.42
C LEU A 127 -3.46 -13.78 9.72
N LEU A 128 -2.33 -14.32 10.15
CA LEU A 128 -1.60 -13.84 11.33
C LEU A 128 -1.00 -12.44 11.11
N PHE A 129 -0.50 -12.14 9.91
CA PHE A 129 -0.06 -10.79 9.56
C PHE A 129 -1.20 -9.77 9.69
N ASP A 130 -2.39 -10.07 9.17
CA ASP A 130 -3.56 -9.19 9.28
C ASP A 130 -3.94 -8.86 10.73
N VAL A 131 -3.72 -9.82 11.64
CA VAL A 131 -4.06 -9.68 13.06
C VAL A 131 -2.98 -8.95 13.84
N LYS A 132 -1.70 -9.22 13.56
CA LYS A 132 -0.58 -8.82 14.43
C LYS A 132 0.29 -7.69 13.88
N SER A 133 0.34 -7.50 12.56
CA SER A 133 1.22 -6.49 11.95
C SER A 133 0.70 -5.07 12.22
N PRO A 134 1.55 -4.16 12.75
CA PRO A 134 1.18 -2.75 12.87
C PRO A 134 0.90 -2.09 11.52
N TRP A 135 1.62 -2.50 10.47
CA TRP A 135 1.37 -2.03 9.11
C TRP A 135 -0.02 -2.44 8.63
N ALA A 136 -0.45 -3.67 8.88
CA ALA A 136 -1.80 -4.10 8.53
C ALA A 136 -2.88 -3.24 9.20
N PHE A 137 -2.69 -2.88 10.48
CA PHE A 137 -3.59 -1.97 11.18
C PHE A 137 -3.65 -0.57 10.53
N ILE A 138 -2.51 0.03 10.18
CA ILE A 138 -2.49 1.36 9.52
C ILE A 138 -3.20 1.30 8.17
N MET A 139 -2.97 0.24 7.40
CA MET A 139 -3.59 0.09 6.09
C MET A 139 -5.11 -0.11 6.18
N GLU A 140 -5.59 -0.76 7.23
CA GLU A 140 -7.02 -0.92 7.52
C GLU A 140 -7.73 0.41 7.79
N LEU A 141 -7.05 1.44 8.30
CA LEU A 141 -7.68 2.73 8.62
C LEU A 141 -8.36 3.38 7.40
N ASN A 142 -7.80 3.15 6.21
CA ASN A 142 -8.32 3.65 4.93
C ASN A 142 -9.32 2.70 4.25
N SER A 143 -9.73 1.61 4.91
CA SER A 143 -10.71 0.64 4.41
C SER A 143 -12.05 0.78 5.11
N SER A 144 -13.16 0.62 4.36
CA SER A 144 -14.51 0.51 4.92
C SER A 144 -14.79 -0.83 5.60
N HIS A 145 -14.00 -1.86 5.25
CA HIS A 145 -14.11 -3.22 5.77
C HIS A 145 -12.94 -3.56 6.69
N PRO A 146 -13.18 -4.31 7.77
CA PRO A 146 -12.10 -4.83 8.57
C PRO A 146 -11.29 -5.88 7.80
N LEU A 147 -10.03 -6.05 8.19
CA LEU A 147 -9.18 -7.10 7.62
C LEU A 147 -9.81 -8.47 7.82
N THR A 148 -9.78 -9.31 6.79
CA THR A 148 -10.37 -10.64 6.84
C THR A 148 -9.74 -11.48 7.95
N GLY A 149 -8.43 -11.40 8.20
CA GLY A 149 -7.82 -12.09 9.35
C GLY A 149 -8.42 -11.70 10.71
N LYS A 150 -8.78 -10.43 10.91
CA LYS A 150 -9.44 -9.96 12.15
C LYS A 150 -10.88 -10.45 12.25
N ARG A 151 -11.61 -10.45 11.13
CA ARG A 151 -12.98 -11.00 11.04
C ARG A 151 -12.99 -12.49 11.37
N LEU A 152 -12.13 -13.26 10.72
CA LEU A 152 -11.96 -14.70 10.96
C LEU A 152 -11.56 -14.99 12.41
N LYS A 153 -10.71 -14.16 13.03
CA LYS A 153 -10.36 -14.29 14.44
C LYS A 153 -11.54 -14.03 15.39
N ARG A 154 -12.46 -13.12 15.04
CA ARG A 154 -13.69 -12.92 15.82
C ARG A 154 -14.64 -14.11 15.62
N LEU A 155 -14.82 -14.56 14.39
CA LEU A 155 -15.65 -15.72 14.05
C LEU A 155 -15.14 -17.00 14.70
N SER A 156 -13.82 -17.19 14.82
CA SER A 156 -13.25 -18.37 15.47
C SER A 156 -13.59 -18.46 16.95
N LYS A 157 -13.90 -17.34 17.61
CA LYS A 157 -14.34 -17.32 19.02
C LYS A 157 -15.82 -17.67 19.19
N LEU A 158 -16.61 -17.58 18.12
CA LEU A 158 -18.05 -17.86 18.12
C LEU A 158 -18.36 -19.32 17.74
N SER A 159 -17.33 -20.16 17.54
CA SER A 159 -17.46 -21.55 17.15
C SER A 159 -16.66 -22.43 18.09
N GLU A 160 -17.24 -23.52 18.60
CA GLU A 160 -16.53 -24.49 19.44
C GLU A 160 -15.41 -25.21 18.66
N LYS A 161 -15.66 -25.54 17.38
CA LYS A 161 -14.69 -26.14 16.47
C LYS A 161 -14.40 -25.20 15.29
N PRO A 162 -13.60 -24.14 15.49
CA PRO A 162 -13.38 -23.15 14.45
C PRO A 162 -12.52 -23.70 13.31
N LEU A 163 -12.87 -23.33 12.07
CA LEU A 163 -12.09 -23.68 10.87
C LEU A 163 -10.64 -23.18 10.96
N PHE A 164 -10.46 -21.99 11.54
CA PHE A 164 -9.14 -21.40 11.82
C PHE A 164 -9.00 -21.17 13.33
N ASN A 165 -8.22 -22.00 14.00
CA ASN A 165 -7.91 -21.79 15.42
C ASN A 165 -6.75 -20.79 15.56
N PHE A 166 -7.07 -19.52 15.76
CA PHE A 166 -6.07 -18.45 15.89
C PHE A 166 -5.16 -18.60 17.12
N GLU A 167 -5.63 -19.22 18.21
CA GLU A 167 -4.79 -19.46 19.38
C GLU A 167 -3.69 -20.45 19.07
N LYS A 168 -4.01 -21.53 18.35
CA LYS A 168 -3.03 -22.50 17.88
C LYS A 168 -2.06 -21.87 16.88
N ILE A 169 -2.56 -21.11 15.91
CA ILE A 169 -1.73 -20.40 14.91
C ILE A 169 -0.74 -19.45 15.59
N GLU A 170 -1.20 -18.68 16.58
CA GLU A 170 -0.36 -17.72 17.32
C GLU A 170 0.74 -18.44 18.13
N ARG A 171 0.44 -19.60 18.74
CA ARG A 171 1.43 -20.41 19.47
C ARG A 171 2.46 -21.05 18.55
N GLU A 172 2.05 -21.56 17.39
CA GLU A 172 2.92 -22.20 16.41
C GLU A 172 3.91 -21.20 15.79
N ALA A 173 3.46 -19.98 15.52
CA ALA A 173 4.25 -18.99 14.79
C ALA A 173 5.37 -18.32 15.62
N LYS A 174 5.29 -18.38 16.97
CA LYS A 174 6.27 -17.79 17.91
C LYS A 174 6.78 -16.40 17.47
N ILE A 175 5.87 -15.45 17.31
CA ILE A 175 6.23 -14.10 16.84
C ILE A 175 7.03 -13.34 17.91
N ASP A 176 8.16 -12.78 17.50
CA ASP A 176 8.92 -11.81 18.28
C ASP A 176 8.32 -10.41 18.09
N TYR A 177 7.51 -10.00 19.07
CA TYR A 177 6.88 -8.68 19.08
C TYR A 177 7.91 -7.54 19.17
N LYS A 178 9.02 -7.72 19.88
CA LYS A 178 10.04 -6.68 20.02
C LYS A 178 10.65 -6.37 18.66
N LYS A 179 11.01 -7.41 17.91
CA LYS A 179 11.51 -7.28 16.54
C LYS A 179 10.47 -6.62 15.62
N LEU A 180 9.22 -7.07 15.67
CA LEU A 180 8.13 -6.55 14.83
C LEU A 180 7.91 -5.05 15.04
N TYR A 181 7.78 -4.61 16.30
CA TYR A 181 7.56 -3.19 16.62
C TYR A 181 8.80 -2.34 16.38
N TYR A 182 10.01 -2.86 16.63
CA TYR A 182 11.24 -2.14 16.31
C TYR A 182 11.38 -1.89 14.80
N SER A 183 11.17 -2.92 13.97
CA SER A 183 11.14 -2.78 12.51
C SER A 183 10.08 -1.79 12.05
N PHE A 184 8.88 -1.86 12.64
CA PHE A 184 7.80 -0.91 12.36
C PHE A 184 8.18 0.54 12.70
N LEU A 185 8.74 0.81 13.89
CA LEU A 185 9.14 2.16 14.30
C LEU A 185 10.25 2.72 13.40
N LYS A 186 11.22 1.88 13.02
CA LYS A 186 12.28 2.24 12.07
C LYS A 186 11.69 2.65 10.73
N ASP A 187 10.82 1.82 10.17
CA ASP A 187 10.16 2.07 8.90
C ASP A 187 9.27 3.33 8.95
N ALA A 188 8.50 3.50 10.02
CA ALA A 188 7.64 4.66 10.24
C ALA A 188 8.46 5.96 10.32
N THR A 189 9.60 5.93 11.02
CA THR A 189 10.53 7.07 11.10
C THR A 189 11.02 7.48 9.72
N VAL A 190 11.41 6.49 8.89
CA VAL A 190 11.89 6.76 7.53
C VAL A 190 10.78 7.38 6.67
N VAL A 191 9.57 6.84 6.69
CA VAL A 191 8.44 7.39 5.91
C VAL A 191 8.07 8.80 6.35
N LEU A 192 8.12 9.06 7.66
CA LEU A 192 7.77 10.36 8.23
C LEU A 192 8.90 11.40 8.09
N LEU A 193 10.13 10.98 7.75
CA LEU A 193 11.32 11.84 7.72
C LEU A 193 11.13 13.11 6.88
N PRO A 194 10.62 13.06 5.63
CA PRO A 194 10.40 14.28 4.85
C PRO A 194 9.38 15.25 5.47
N ILE A 195 8.35 14.71 6.12
CA ILE A 195 7.31 15.51 6.79
C ILE A 195 7.86 16.15 8.06
N LEU A 196 8.58 15.38 8.88
CA LEU A 196 9.20 15.86 10.11
C LEU A 196 10.22 16.96 9.82
N VAL A 197 11.09 16.74 8.82
CA VAL A 197 12.04 17.74 8.34
C VAL A 197 11.31 19.02 7.91
N SER A 198 10.24 18.90 7.12
CA SER A 198 9.46 20.06 6.68
C SER A 198 8.87 20.84 7.86
N ILE A 199 8.26 20.16 8.83
CA ILE A 199 7.66 20.80 10.00
C ILE A 199 8.73 21.48 10.86
N ILE A 200 9.82 20.78 11.16
CA ILE A 200 10.93 21.32 11.98
C ILE A 200 11.53 22.55 11.29
N SER A 201 11.82 22.47 9.99
CA SER A 201 12.34 23.61 9.23
C SER A 201 11.38 24.81 9.26
N ILE A 202 10.07 24.60 9.04
CA ILE A 202 9.07 25.69 9.10
C ILE A 202 8.99 26.30 10.50
N THR A 203 8.96 25.49 11.54
CA THR A 203 8.94 26.00 12.92
C THR A 203 10.19 26.81 13.24
N TYR A 204 11.38 26.32 12.85
CA TYR A 204 12.64 27.03 13.02
C TYR A 204 12.63 28.38 12.31
N PHE A 205 12.11 28.46 11.09
CA PHE A 205 11.97 29.71 10.36
C PHE A 205 11.06 30.72 11.05
N ILE A 206 9.95 30.27 11.63
CA ILE A 206 9.03 31.16 12.37
C ILE A 206 9.72 31.78 13.59
N PHE A 207 10.56 31.03 14.30
CA PHE A 207 11.28 31.56 15.48
C PHE A 207 12.47 32.46 15.12
N TYR A 208 13.17 32.18 14.02
CA TYR A 208 14.38 32.90 13.62
C TYR A 208 14.20 33.80 12.39
N SER A 209 12.96 34.16 12.06
CA SER A 209 12.61 34.95 10.87
C SER A 209 13.30 36.31 10.79
N ASN A 210 13.73 36.86 11.93
CA ASN A 210 14.41 38.15 12.01
C ASN A 210 15.89 38.08 11.58
N ILE A 211 16.48 36.88 11.56
CA ILE A 211 17.91 36.65 11.28
C ILE A 211 18.08 35.93 9.95
N LEU A 212 17.22 34.95 9.65
CA LEU A 212 17.34 34.11 8.47
C LEU A 212 16.57 34.70 7.29
N SER A 213 17.26 34.98 6.18
CA SER A 213 16.58 35.43 4.95
C SER A 213 15.69 34.31 4.40
N LEU A 214 14.51 34.69 3.86
CA LEU A 214 13.54 33.76 3.28
C LEU A 214 14.17 32.88 2.19
N LYS A 215 15.13 33.44 1.45
CA LYS A 215 15.87 32.74 0.40
C LYS A 215 16.74 31.61 0.94
N ILE A 216 17.57 31.89 1.95
CA ILE A 216 18.45 30.88 2.56
C ILE A 216 17.59 29.78 3.19
N PHE A 217 16.49 30.17 3.84
CA PHE A 217 15.52 29.22 4.38
C PHE A 217 14.92 28.30 3.31
N ALA A 218 14.38 28.86 2.22
CA ALA A 218 13.75 28.09 1.16
C ALA A 218 14.74 27.11 0.50
N SER A 219 15.96 27.57 0.22
CA SER A 219 17.03 26.73 -0.30
C SER A 219 17.35 25.58 0.66
N LEU A 220 17.57 25.86 1.94
CA LEU A 220 17.88 24.84 2.94
C LEU A 220 16.73 23.82 3.12
N LEU A 221 15.48 24.28 3.14
CA LEU A 221 14.31 23.42 3.24
C LEU A 221 14.22 22.47 2.05
N MET A 222 14.40 22.97 0.82
CA MET A 222 14.39 22.13 -0.37
C MET A 222 15.53 21.12 -0.38
N PHE A 223 16.72 21.50 0.09
CA PHE A 223 17.85 20.59 0.23
C PHE A 223 17.53 19.47 1.22
N LEU A 224 17.05 19.81 2.42
CA LEU A 224 16.74 18.85 3.46
C LEU A 224 15.60 17.90 3.05
N ILE A 225 14.55 18.43 2.38
CA ILE A 225 13.47 17.59 1.83
C ILE A 225 14.02 16.69 0.72
N GLY A 226 14.81 17.22 -0.22
CA GLY A 226 15.44 16.42 -1.27
C GLY A 226 16.29 15.29 -0.70
N PHE A 227 17.14 15.60 0.29
CA PHE A 227 17.98 14.61 0.97
C PHE A 227 17.15 13.58 1.74
N SER A 228 16.07 14.00 2.40
CA SER A 228 15.15 13.08 3.09
C SER A 228 14.52 12.07 2.12
N ILE A 229 14.06 12.53 0.95
CA ILE A 229 13.45 11.67 -0.08
C ILE A 229 14.50 10.68 -0.61
N LEU A 230 15.74 11.13 -0.81
CA LEU A 230 16.84 10.24 -1.21
C LEU A 230 17.05 9.11 -0.18
N LEU A 231 17.14 9.46 1.11
CA LEU A 231 17.27 8.48 2.19
C LEU A 231 16.09 7.50 2.22
N THR A 232 14.85 7.99 2.08
CA THR A 232 13.67 7.11 2.04
C THR A 232 13.70 6.14 0.85
N THR A 233 14.17 6.60 -0.31
CA THR A 233 14.24 5.80 -1.55
C THR A 233 15.30 4.70 -1.42
N LEU A 234 16.47 5.04 -0.89
CA LEU A 234 17.56 4.07 -0.65
C LEU A 234 17.18 3.06 0.44
N TYR A 235 16.42 3.49 1.45
CA TYR A 235 15.91 2.58 2.48
C TYR A 235 14.85 1.61 1.94
N LYS A 236 13.96 2.09 1.06
CA LYS A 236 12.89 1.30 0.46
C LYS A 236 13.41 0.25 -0.51
N TYR A 237 14.43 0.60 -1.29
CA TYR A 237 15.04 -0.28 -2.29
C TYR A 237 16.51 -0.52 -1.97
N PRO A 238 16.82 -1.31 -0.92
CA PRO A 238 18.19 -1.56 -0.51
C PRO A 238 18.91 -2.45 -1.54
N ASN A 239 20.20 -2.19 -1.77
CA ASN A 239 21.05 -3.05 -2.58
C ASN A 239 21.55 -4.23 -1.70
N GLU A 240 20.65 -5.13 -1.32
CA GLU A 240 20.97 -6.38 -0.62
C GLU A 240 21.24 -7.51 -1.62
N GLU A 241 21.88 -8.59 -1.15
CA GLU A 241 22.08 -9.80 -1.95
C GLU A 241 20.74 -10.42 -2.37
N GLU A 242 20.72 -10.95 -3.59
CA GLU A 242 19.54 -11.59 -4.16
C GLU A 242 19.27 -12.92 -3.44
N LYS A 243 18.17 -13.00 -2.70
CA LYS A 243 17.73 -14.24 -2.06
C LYS A 243 16.74 -14.97 -2.97
N SER A 244 17.13 -16.14 -3.45
CA SER A 244 16.21 -17.08 -4.10
C SER A 244 15.12 -17.46 -3.11
N SER A 245 13.87 -17.22 -3.46
CA SER A 245 12.72 -17.49 -2.59
C SER A 245 11.55 -18.00 -3.41
N THR A 246 10.44 -18.30 -2.74
CA THR A 246 9.17 -18.61 -3.41
C THR A 246 8.10 -17.58 -3.03
N VAL A 247 7.11 -17.40 -3.90
CA VAL A 247 5.97 -16.50 -3.69
C VAL A 247 5.30 -16.79 -2.35
N LEU A 248 5.06 -18.07 -2.05
CA LEU A 248 4.38 -18.48 -0.83
C LEU A 248 5.19 -18.15 0.44
N GLU A 249 6.51 -18.32 0.38
CA GLU A 249 7.41 -17.94 1.47
C GLU A 249 7.37 -16.42 1.72
N LEU A 250 7.43 -15.62 0.66
CA LEU A 250 7.37 -14.16 0.75
C LEU A 250 6.05 -13.68 1.34
N MET A 251 4.93 -14.22 0.88
CA MET A 251 3.61 -13.87 1.42
C MET A 251 3.41 -14.38 2.85
N SER A 252 4.14 -15.40 3.28
CA SER A 252 4.09 -15.92 4.64
C SER A 252 4.93 -15.12 5.64
N ASP A 253 5.75 -14.17 5.19
CA ASP A 253 6.68 -13.42 6.05
C ASP A 253 5.96 -12.32 6.87
N VAL A 254 5.66 -12.62 8.13
CA VAL A 254 4.97 -11.71 9.05
C VAL A 254 5.76 -10.42 9.33
N TYR A 255 7.08 -10.43 9.15
CA TYR A 255 7.95 -9.27 9.38
C TYR A 255 8.15 -8.40 8.14
N ALA A 256 7.61 -8.80 6.98
CA ALA A 256 7.71 -8.02 5.76
C ALA A 256 6.92 -6.71 5.87
N SER A 257 7.44 -5.67 5.22
CA SER A 257 6.99 -4.30 5.34
C SER A 257 6.58 -3.72 3.98
N PRO A 258 5.63 -2.77 3.94
CA PRO A 258 5.36 -1.98 2.74
C PRO A 258 6.42 -0.91 2.48
N VAL A 259 7.29 -0.63 3.47
CA VAL A 259 8.30 0.44 3.42
C VAL A 259 9.67 -0.10 3.04
N ARG A 260 10.13 -1.17 3.68
CA ARG A 260 11.43 -1.78 3.40
C ARG A 260 11.27 -2.98 2.47
N GLY A 261 11.74 -2.84 1.24
CA GLY A 261 11.73 -3.92 0.27
C GLY A 261 12.79 -4.98 0.57
N LYS A 262 12.44 -6.26 0.38
CA LYS A 262 13.37 -7.39 0.47
C LYS A 262 13.82 -7.77 -0.94
N MET A 263 15.13 -7.75 -1.21
CA MET A 263 15.66 -8.14 -2.51
C MET A 263 15.50 -9.65 -2.71
N VAL A 264 14.80 -10.04 -3.77
CA VAL A 264 14.42 -11.43 -4.03
C VAL A 264 14.65 -11.79 -5.49
N LYS A 265 14.96 -13.06 -5.71
CA LYS A 265 15.02 -13.70 -7.01
C LYS A 265 13.93 -14.78 -7.07
N LEU A 266 13.07 -14.71 -8.09
CA LEU A 266 12.01 -15.68 -8.32
C LEU A 266 12.06 -16.19 -9.76
N ASN A 267 11.75 -17.47 -9.95
CA ASN A 267 11.62 -18.08 -11.27
C ASN A 267 10.17 -18.50 -11.47
N GLY A 268 9.60 -18.17 -12.63
CA GLY A 268 8.22 -18.50 -12.91
C GLY A 268 7.79 -18.17 -14.32
N LYS A 269 6.48 -18.31 -14.57
CA LYS A 269 5.85 -17.98 -15.84
C LYS A 269 5.03 -16.70 -15.69
N LEU A 270 5.15 -15.78 -16.63
CA LEU A 270 4.31 -14.59 -16.69
C LEU A 270 2.93 -14.99 -17.24
N ILE A 271 1.86 -14.68 -16.53
CA ILE A 271 0.50 -15.16 -16.87
C ILE A 271 -0.37 -14.08 -17.47
N GLY A 272 -0.21 -12.84 -17.02
CA GLY A 272 -1.11 -11.78 -17.44
C GLY A 272 -0.70 -10.42 -16.90
N ARG A 273 -1.62 -9.47 -17.03
CA ARG A 273 -1.47 -8.09 -16.56
C ARG A 273 -1.88 -7.98 -15.09
N GLY A 274 -1.25 -7.06 -14.36
CA GLY A 274 -1.56 -6.77 -12.97
C GLY A 274 -2.95 -6.13 -12.78
N ILE A 275 -3.40 -5.36 -13.77
CA ILE A 275 -4.76 -4.81 -13.84
C ILE A 275 -5.50 -5.45 -15.02
N PRO A 276 -6.41 -6.41 -14.74
CA PRO A 276 -7.20 -7.06 -15.78
C PRO A 276 -8.10 -6.06 -16.52
N GLY A 277 -8.24 -6.26 -17.84
CA GLY A 277 -8.98 -5.36 -18.73
C GLY A 277 -8.25 -4.07 -19.13
N LEU A 278 -7.14 -3.70 -18.46
CA LEU A 278 -6.38 -2.49 -18.77
C LEU A 278 -5.26 -2.79 -19.77
N ILE A 279 -5.51 -2.53 -21.05
CA ILE A 279 -4.59 -2.89 -22.17
C ILE A 279 -3.23 -2.20 -22.05
N PHE A 280 -3.18 -1.01 -21.44
CA PHE A 280 -1.94 -0.26 -21.25
C PHE A 280 -1.28 -0.50 -19.89
N SER A 281 -1.80 -1.43 -19.07
CA SER A 281 -1.16 -1.77 -17.79
C SER A 281 0.22 -2.40 -18.04
N GLU A 282 1.24 -1.74 -17.50
CA GLU A 282 2.63 -2.17 -17.46
C GLU A 282 2.87 -3.27 -16.42
N ASP A 283 2.08 -3.26 -15.36
CA ASP A 283 2.13 -4.26 -14.29
C ASP A 283 1.78 -5.65 -14.83
N MET A 284 2.45 -6.66 -14.29
CA MET A 284 2.30 -8.05 -14.71
C MET A 284 1.99 -8.96 -13.53
N MET A 285 1.52 -10.17 -13.81
CA MET A 285 1.41 -11.25 -12.84
C MET A 285 2.38 -12.37 -13.22
N MET A 286 3.11 -12.87 -12.23
CA MET A 286 3.97 -14.04 -12.37
C MET A 286 3.44 -15.18 -11.52
N GLN A 287 3.53 -16.39 -12.03
CA GLN A 287 3.31 -17.62 -11.28
C GLN A 287 4.60 -18.39 -11.15
N ASP A 288 5.04 -18.66 -9.92
CA ASP A 288 6.05 -19.65 -9.63
C ASP A 288 5.40 -21.01 -9.32
N GLU A 289 6.22 -21.98 -8.90
CA GLU A 289 5.77 -23.31 -8.49
C GLU A 289 4.74 -23.24 -7.36
N THR A 290 4.92 -22.28 -6.45
CA THR A 290 4.14 -22.13 -5.23
C THR A 290 2.90 -21.25 -5.39
N GLY A 291 2.87 -20.37 -6.39
CA GLY A 291 1.86 -19.33 -6.40
C GLY A 291 2.02 -18.17 -7.37
N LEU A 292 0.99 -17.32 -7.38
CA LEU A 292 0.88 -16.07 -8.14
C LEU A 292 1.36 -14.86 -7.32
N ILE A 293 2.01 -13.89 -7.96
CA ILE A 293 2.37 -12.60 -7.40
C ILE A 293 2.32 -11.48 -8.44
N PHE A 294 2.04 -10.25 -7.99
CA PHE A 294 2.04 -9.05 -8.83
C PHE A 294 3.45 -8.48 -8.97
N LEU A 295 3.78 -8.05 -10.18
CA LEU A 295 5.01 -7.37 -10.54
C LEU A 295 4.67 -5.92 -10.89
N ASN A 296 5.35 -4.99 -10.23
CA ASN A 296 5.30 -3.57 -10.57
C ASN A 296 6.50 -3.23 -11.45
N TYR A 297 6.23 -2.80 -12.68
CA TYR A 297 7.24 -2.35 -13.62
C TYR A 297 7.24 -0.82 -13.69
N GLU A 298 8.42 -0.22 -13.64
CA GLU A 298 8.60 1.21 -13.92
C GLU A 298 9.67 1.42 -14.98
N SER A 299 9.36 2.22 -15.98
CA SER A 299 10.27 2.69 -17.01
C SER A 299 11.20 3.79 -16.47
N TRP A 300 12.34 4.01 -17.14
CA TRP A 300 13.20 5.17 -16.91
C TRP A 300 12.47 6.52 -17.07
N PHE A 301 11.43 6.54 -17.91
CA PHE A 301 10.50 7.65 -18.08
C PHE A 301 9.07 7.13 -17.89
N PRO A 302 8.47 7.28 -16.69
CA PRO A 302 7.23 6.60 -16.33
C PRO A 302 6.06 6.94 -17.26
N VAL A 303 5.84 8.23 -17.57
CA VAL A 303 4.65 8.69 -18.29
C VAL A 303 4.47 8.02 -19.66
N ILE A 304 5.50 8.07 -20.51
CA ILE A 304 5.42 7.50 -21.87
C ILE A 304 5.92 6.06 -21.89
N GLY A 305 6.94 5.75 -21.10
CA GLY A 305 7.58 4.45 -21.16
C GLY A 305 6.73 3.33 -20.56
N ASN A 306 5.98 3.58 -19.48
CA ASN A 306 5.07 2.56 -18.93
C ASN A 306 3.95 2.26 -19.93
N LEU A 307 3.40 3.30 -20.56
CA LEU A 307 2.38 3.16 -21.61
C LEU A 307 2.90 2.33 -22.80
N LEU A 308 4.08 2.66 -23.33
CA LEU A 308 4.68 1.93 -24.46
C LEU A 308 5.03 0.48 -24.07
N PHE A 309 5.53 0.27 -22.86
CA PHE A 309 5.84 -1.05 -22.34
C PHE A 309 4.58 -1.91 -22.22
N GLY A 310 3.53 -1.37 -21.60
CA GLY A 310 2.22 -2.00 -21.43
C GLY A 310 1.59 -2.37 -22.78
N LEU A 311 1.65 -1.50 -23.78
CA LEU A 311 1.05 -1.74 -25.10
C LEU A 311 1.85 -2.73 -25.96
N ARG A 312 3.18 -2.60 -26.00
CA ARG A 312 4.01 -3.32 -26.99
C ARG A 312 4.77 -4.53 -26.45
N LYS A 313 5.25 -4.46 -25.21
CA LYS A 313 6.15 -5.48 -24.62
C LYS A 313 5.38 -6.50 -23.78
N VAL A 314 4.46 -6.06 -22.92
CA VAL A 314 3.69 -6.96 -22.05
C VAL A 314 2.98 -8.09 -22.82
N PRO A 315 2.27 -7.86 -23.95
CA PRO A 315 1.64 -8.94 -24.71
C PRO A 315 2.61 -10.02 -25.18
N LYS A 316 3.87 -9.66 -25.46
CA LYS A 316 4.91 -10.58 -25.93
C LYS A 316 5.56 -11.37 -24.80
N LEU A 317 5.43 -10.89 -23.57
CA LEU A 317 6.01 -11.52 -22.37
C LEU A 317 5.02 -12.47 -21.69
N ILE A 318 3.72 -12.30 -21.91
CA ILE A 318 2.69 -13.20 -21.39
C ILE A 318 2.96 -14.63 -21.91
N ASN A 319 2.78 -15.60 -21.02
CA ASN A 319 3.06 -17.02 -21.20
C ASN A 319 4.53 -17.41 -21.40
N LYS A 320 5.49 -16.51 -21.17
CA LYS A 320 6.92 -16.83 -21.17
C LYS A 320 7.44 -17.16 -19.78
N GLU A 321 8.41 -18.06 -19.72
CA GLU A 321 9.23 -18.28 -18.52
C GLU A 321 10.17 -17.09 -18.33
N ALA A 322 10.21 -16.59 -17.11
CA ALA A 322 11.03 -15.46 -16.72
C ALA A 322 11.69 -15.70 -15.36
N GLU A 323 12.96 -15.32 -15.28
CA GLU A 323 13.68 -15.09 -14.03
C GLU A 323 13.54 -13.60 -13.69
N ILE A 324 13.00 -13.30 -12.51
CA ILE A 324 12.84 -11.93 -12.05
C ILE A 324 13.70 -11.67 -10.82
N THR A 325 14.24 -10.46 -10.75
CA THR A 325 14.87 -9.93 -9.54
C THR A 325 14.24 -8.59 -9.20
N GLY A 326 13.98 -8.35 -7.91
CA GLY A 326 13.30 -7.14 -7.47
C GLY A 326 13.06 -7.10 -5.97
N TRP A 327 12.37 -6.06 -5.53
CA TRP A 327 12.08 -5.82 -4.11
C TRP A 327 10.65 -6.23 -3.77
N PHE A 328 10.51 -7.25 -2.94
CA PHE A 328 9.21 -7.64 -2.37
C PHE A 328 8.77 -6.62 -1.32
N LEU A 329 7.59 -6.02 -1.53
CA LEU A 329 6.94 -5.07 -0.64
C LEU A 329 5.60 -5.64 -0.20
N ARG A 330 5.42 -5.81 1.12
CA ARG A 330 4.19 -6.36 1.68
C ARG A 330 3.25 -5.23 2.09
N GLY A 331 2.46 -4.76 1.13
CA GLY A 331 1.32 -3.86 1.38
C GLY A 331 -0.02 -4.59 1.44
N MET A 332 -1.13 -3.83 1.31
CA MET A 332 -2.48 -4.37 1.07
C MET A 332 -2.49 -5.26 -0.16
N PHE A 333 -1.70 -4.87 -1.16
CA PHE A 333 -1.35 -5.67 -2.31
C PHE A 333 0.15 -5.97 -2.24
N PRO A 334 0.54 -7.22 -1.97
CA PRO A 334 1.92 -7.63 -2.08
C PRO A 334 2.38 -7.51 -3.54
N VAL A 335 3.47 -6.79 -3.75
CA VAL A 335 4.03 -6.55 -5.08
C VAL A 335 5.54 -6.72 -5.05
N ILE A 336 6.11 -7.10 -6.18
CA ILE A 336 7.56 -7.07 -6.40
C ILE A 336 7.85 -5.87 -7.30
N GLY A 337 8.57 -4.88 -6.76
CA GLY A 337 9.13 -3.80 -7.55
C GLY A 337 10.26 -4.34 -8.42
N LEU A 338 10.06 -4.34 -9.73
CA LEU A 338 10.93 -5.04 -10.68
C LEU A 338 12.27 -4.30 -10.82
N ASN A 339 13.38 -5.04 -10.67
CA ASN A 339 14.72 -4.56 -10.98
C ASN A 339 15.20 -5.14 -12.32
N THR A 340 15.11 -6.46 -12.47
CA THR A 340 15.40 -7.13 -13.74
C THR A 340 14.39 -8.24 -14.02
N LEU A 341 14.09 -8.43 -15.30
CA LEU A 341 13.28 -9.52 -15.82
C LEU A 341 14.03 -10.11 -17.00
N LYS A 342 14.45 -11.36 -16.86
CA LYS A 342 15.17 -12.10 -17.89
C LYS A 342 14.25 -13.18 -18.43
N THR A 343 13.98 -13.10 -19.73
CA THR A 343 13.41 -14.20 -20.50
C THR A 343 14.51 -14.87 -21.32
N LYS A 344 14.22 -15.99 -21.98
CA LYS A 344 15.16 -16.66 -22.89
C LYS A 344 15.63 -15.77 -24.04
N GLU A 345 14.83 -14.77 -24.42
CA GLU A 345 15.08 -13.90 -25.59
C GLU A 345 15.59 -12.51 -25.21
N GLU A 346 15.06 -11.92 -24.14
CA GLU A 346 15.32 -10.53 -23.79
C GLU A 346 15.50 -10.34 -22.27
N SER A 347 16.37 -9.40 -21.89
CA SER A 347 16.52 -8.91 -20.53
C SER A 347 15.98 -7.48 -20.42
N ILE A 348 14.97 -7.28 -19.60
CA ILE A 348 14.32 -6.01 -19.34
C ILE A 348 14.72 -5.50 -17.96
N LYS A 349 15.11 -4.22 -17.87
CA LYS A 349 15.40 -3.56 -16.60
C LYS A 349 14.19 -2.73 -16.14
N GLY A 350 13.87 -2.84 -14.87
CA GLY A 350 12.91 -1.99 -14.18
C GLY A 350 13.62 -0.90 -13.37
N PHE A 351 13.01 0.27 -13.31
CA PHE A 351 13.61 1.49 -12.77
C PHE A 351 12.81 2.06 -11.60
N VAL A 352 12.23 1.18 -10.78
CA VAL A 352 11.38 1.55 -9.63
C VAL A 352 12.03 2.51 -8.62
N LYS A 353 13.37 2.54 -8.57
CA LYS A 353 14.15 3.48 -7.74
C LYS A 353 14.43 4.82 -8.42
N LEU A 354 14.45 4.89 -9.75
CA LEU A 354 14.89 6.08 -10.48
C LEU A 354 13.99 7.28 -10.22
N GLY A 355 12.67 7.10 -10.17
CA GLY A 355 11.74 8.21 -9.92
C GLY A 355 12.05 8.93 -8.61
N GLY A 356 12.26 8.19 -7.53
CA GLY A 356 12.65 8.75 -6.23
C GLY A 356 14.01 9.44 -6.27
N ILE A 357 15.01 8.80 -6.88
CA ILE A 357 16.36 9.37 -7.02
C ILE A 357 16.33 10.68 -7.83
N ILE A 358 15.69 10.68 -9.00
CA ILE A 358 15.57 11.86 -9.86
C ILE A 358 14.86 12.98 -9.12
N SER A 359 13.71 12.71 -8.48
CA SER A 359 13.00 13.74 -7.71
C SER A 359 13.85 14.35 -6.59
N SER A 360 14.64 13.52 -5.91
CA SER A 360 15.51 13.98 -4.83
C SER A 360 16.68 14.83 -5.34
N LEU A 361 17.33 14.40 -6.42
CA LEU A 361 18.43 15.12 -7.04
C LEU A 361 17.95 16.42 -7.68
N SER A 362 16.78 16.42 -8.32
CA SER A 362 16.17 17.64 -8.86
C SER A 362 15.87 18.65 -7.77
N LEU A 363 15.35 18.23 -6.61
CA LEU A 363 15.10 19.14 -5.47
C LEU A 363 16.40 19.70 -4.88
N ILE A 364 17.42 18.85 -4.74
CA ILE A 364 18.75 19.27 -4.26
C ILE A 364 19.38 20.26 -5.25
N LEU A 365 19.30 20.00 -6.56
CA LEU A 365 19.84 20.88 -7.58
C LEU A 365 19.07 22.21 -7.64
N LEU A 366 17.74 22.17 -7.56
CA LEU A 366 16.90 23.37 -7.50
C LEU A 366 17.25 24.21 -6.25
N SER A 367 17.60 23.57 -5.13
CA SER A 367 18.04 24.25 -3.92
C SER A 367 19.32 25.06 -4.13
N PHE A 368 20.33 24.49 -4.80
CA PHE A 368 21.56 25.21 -5.15
C PHE A 368 21.30 26.34 -6.13
N VAL A 369 20.50 26.09 -7.17
CA VAL A 369 20.12 27.11 -8.15
C VAL A 369 19.39 28.28 -7.48
N PHE A 370 18.47 28.00 -6.56
CA PHE A 370 17.73 29.02 -5.82
C PHE A 370 18.63 29.82 -4.86
N TYR A 371 19.70 29.20 -4.34
CA TYR A 371 20.69 29.89 -3.53
C TYR A 371 21.57 30.86 -4.34
N ILE A 372 21.87 30.52 -5.59
CA ILE A 372 22.78 31.27 -6.46
C ILE A 372 22.06 32.38 -7.25
N ILE A 373 20.83 32.14 -7.74
CA ILE A 373 20.15 33.01 -8.72
C ILE A 373 19.30 34.12 -8.09
N LEU A 374 18.43 33.78 -7.14
CA LEU A 374 17.91 34.80 -6.21
C LEU A 374 19.04 35.19 -5.26
#